data_AF-A0A6V7M0S0-F1
#
_entry.id   AF-A0A6V7M0S0-F1
#
_cell.length_a   1.000
_cell.length_b   1.000
_cell.length_c   1.000
_cell.angle_alpha   90.00
_cell.angle_beta   90.00
_cell.angle_gamma   90.00
#
_symmetry.space_group_name_H-M   'P 1'
#
loop_
_entity.id
_entity.type
_entity.pdbx_description
1 polymer ?
#
loop_
_entity_poly.entity_id
_entity_poly.type
_entity_poly.pdbx_seq_one_letter_code
_entity_poly.pdbx_strand_id
1 'polypeptide(L)'
;GNSFKISLSWTRILPNGINNHISQDGVKFYNNVIDEMIRQGITPMITLYHWDLPQKLQELGGWANPMIADWFVDFARIAFKNFGDR
;
A
#
# COMPACT_ATOMS: atom_id res chain seq x y z
N GLY A 1 -20.25 11.49 -7.84
CA GLY A 1 -20.05 10.17 -7.20
C GLY A 1 -19.62 10.40 -5.77
N ASN A 2 -20.07 9.56 -4.84
CA ASN A 2 -19.59 9.59 -3.47
C ASN A 2 -18.27 8.84 -3.41
N SER A 3 -17.15 9.55 -3.28
CA SER A 3 -15.81 8.96 -3.27
C SER A 3 -15.04 9.36 -2.02
N PHE A 4 -14.26 8.44 -1.47
CA PHE A 4 -13.43 8.72 -0.30
C PHE A 4 -12.00 8.25 -0.54
N LYS A 5 -11.05 9.14 -0.19
CA LYS A 5 -9.62 8.90 -0.40
C LYS A 5 -9.00 8.28 0.84
N ILE A 6 -8.32 7.17 0.65
CA ILE A 6 -7.49 6.52 1.68
C ILE A 6 -6.07 6.30 1.14
N SER A 7 -5.10 6.21 2.04
CA SER A 7 -3.74 5.80 1.70
C SER A 7 -3.46 4.39 2.22
N LEU A 8 -2.82 3.58 1.39
CA LEU A 8 -2.23 2.34 1.85
C LEU A 8 -0.96 2.66 2.62
N SER A 9 -0.74 1.94 3.72
CA SER A 9 0.49 2.03 4.48
C SER A 9 1.48 1.02 3.94
N TRP A 10 2.63 1.50 3.45
CA TRP A 10 3.64 0.62 2.87
C TRP A 10 4.13 -0.40 3.91
N THR A 11 4.47 0.06 5.12
CA THR A 11 4.92 -0.80 6.23
C THR A 11 3.87 -1.82 6.67
N ARG A 12 2.57 -1.50 6.54
CA ARG A 12 1.51 -2.43 6.90
C ARG A 12 1.40 -3.60 5.94
N ILE A 13 1.69 -3.39 4.66
CA ILE A 13 1.63 -4.43 3.61
C ILE A 13 2.98 -5.15 3.47
N LEU A 14 4.08 -4.40 3.50
CA LEU A 14 5.46 -4.89 3.46
C LEU A 14 6.20 -4.41 4.72
N PRO A 15 6.21 -5.18 5.82
CA PRO A 15 6.87 -4.80 7.07
C PRO A 15 8.37 -4.50 6.92
N ASN A 16 9.01 -5.12 5.92
CA ASN A 16 10.42 -4.90 5.58
C ASN A 16 10.64 -3.82 4.53
N GLY A 17 9.57 -3.23 3.97
CA GLY A 17 9.60 -2.33 2.83
C GLY A 17 9.85 -3.00 1.48
N ILE A 18 10.41 -4.21 1.47
CA ILE A 18 10.71 -4.99 0.26
C ILE A 18 9.79 -6.22 0.14
N ASN A 19 9.67 -6.75 -1.09
CA ASN A 19 8.83 -7.89 -1.42
C ASN A 19 9.47 -9.24 -1.01
N ASN A 20 9.91 -9.36 0.24
CA ASN A 20 10.35 -10.63 0.83
C ASN A 20 9.32 -11.22 1.80
N HIS A 21 8.40 -10.39 2.29
CA HIS A 21 7.36 -10.79 3.23
C HIS A 21 6.15 -9.86 3.08
N ILE A 22 5.03 -10.42 2.63
CA ILE A 22 3.75 -9.72 2.53
C ILE A 22 2.93 -10.03 3.78
N SER A 23 2.53 -8.98 4.50
CA SER A 23 1.65 -9.07 5.66
C SER A 23 0.23 -9.43 5.24
N GLN A 24 -0.19 -10.67 5.50
CA GLN A 24 -1.55 -11.12 5.19
C GLN A 24 -2.61 -10.37 6.01
N ASP A 25 -2.30 -10.04 7.27
CA ASP A 25 -3.19 -9.24 8.12
C ASP A 25 -3.33 -7.81 7.61
N GLY A 26 -2.24 -7.22 7.10
CA GLY A 26 -2.27 -5.90 6.46
C GLY A 26 -3.12 -5.89 5.20
N VAL A 27 -2.98 -6.92 4.36
CA VAL A 27 -3.82 -7.10 3.17
C VAL A 27 -5.29 -7.29 3.56
N LYS A 28 -5.58 -8.17 4.52
CA LYS A 28 -6.94 -8.40 5.01
C LYS A 28 -7.58 -7.14 5.57
N PHE A 29 -6.82 -6.34 6.31
CA PHE A 29 -7.30 -5.05 6.83
C PHE A 29 -7.78 -4.13 5.69
N TYR A 30 -6.96 -3.95 4.64
CA TYR A 30 -7.33 -3.07 3.53
C TYR A 30 -8.47 -3.63 2.69
N ASN A 31 -8.53 -4.95 2.48
CA ASN A 31 -9.69 -5.59 1.86
C ASN A 31 -10.96 -5.29 2.63
N ASN A 32 -10.98 -5.49 3.95
CA ASN A 32 -12.16 -5.20 4.77
C ASN A 32 -12.58 -3.72 4.68
N VAL A 33 -11.62 -2.78 4.68
CA VAL A 33 -11.92 -1.34 4.54
C VAL A 33 -12.52 -1.04 3.17
N ILE A 34 -11.90 -1.54 2.10
CA ILE A 34 -12.34 -1.30 0.71
C ILE A 34 -13.72 -1.93 0.47
N ASP A 35 -13.91 -3.18 0.91
CA ASP A 35 -15.18 -3.91 0.81
C ASP A 35 -16.30 -3.16 1.54
N GLU A 36 -16.02 -2.66 2.75
CA GLU A 36 -17.00 -1.90 3.52
C GLU A 36 -17.36 -0.56 2.86
N MET A 37 -16.39 0.15 2.28
CA MET A 37 -16.65 1.36 1.51
C MET A 37 -17.57 1.09 0.33
N ILE A 38 -17.28 0.05 -0.45
CA ILE A 38 -18.09 -0.36 -1.60
C ILE A 38 -19.50 -0.76 -1.14
N ARG A 39 -19.62 -1.51 -0.02
CA ARG A 39 -20.91 -1.90 0.57
C ARG A 39 -21.76 -0.69 0.97
N GLN A 40 -21.13 0.43 1.35
CA GLN A 40 -21.79 1.69 1.65
C GLN A 40 -22.01 2.59 0.42
N GLY A 41 -21.70 2.11 -0.78
CA GLY A 41 -21.83 2.89 -2.01
C GLY A 41 -20.79 4.01 -2.16
N ILE A 42 -19.64 3.89 -1.48
CA ILE A 42 -18.52 4.82 -1.55
C ILE A 42 -17.47 4.26 -2.51
N THR A 43 -17.10 5.03 -3.52
CA THR A 43 -15.99 4.70 -4.42
C THR A 43 -14.64 4.93 -3.71
N PRO A 44 -13.82 3.89 -3.50
CA PRO A 44 -12.50 4.05 -2.91
C PRO A 44 -11.53 4.74 -3.87
N MET A 45 -10.82 5.76 -3.39
CA MET A 45 -9.72 6.40 -4.11
C MET A 45 -8.41 6.13 -3.36
N ILE A 46 -7.57 5.26 -3.91
CA ILE A 46 -6.37 4.78 -3.24
C ILE A 46 -5.16 5.65 -3.59
N THR A 47 -4.42 6.10 -2.56
CA THR A 47 -3.08 6.67 -2.71
C THR A 47 -2.05 5.68 -2.19
N LEU A 48 -1.04 5.35 -3.01
CA LEU A 48 -0.01 4.37 -2.65
C LEU A 48 1.05 4.93 -1.69
N TYR A 49 1.36 6.22 -1.77
CA TYR A 49 2.37 6.83 -0.91
C TYR A 49 1.86 8.13 -0.32
N HIS A 50 1.90 8.25 1.00
CA HIS A 50 1.52 9.46 1.72
C HIS A 50 2.51 9.75 2.85
N TRP A 51 3.78 9.84 2.47
CA TRP A 51 4.91 10.24 3.33
C TRP A 51 5.22 9.23 4.45
N ASP A 52 4.87 7.96 4.23
CA ASP A 52 4.97 6.86 5.18
C ASP A 52 6.04 5.83 4.75
N LEU A 53 7.24 6.32 4.41
CA LEU A 53 8.33 5.45 3.99
C LEU A 53 8.69 4.46 5.12
N PRO A 54 8.83 3.15 4.83
CA PRO A 54 9.31 2.19 5.81
C PRO A 54 10.68 2.58 6.38
N GLN A 55 10.81 2.58 7.71
CA GLN A 55 12.04 2.94 8.41
C GLN A 55 13.27 2.16 7.91
N LYS A 56 13.09 0.87 7.61
CA LYS A 56 14.17 0.02 7.05
C LYS A 56 14.68 0.52 5.69
N LEU A 57 13.82 1.11 4.86
CA LEU A 57 14.25 1.71 3.59
C LEU A 57 14.93 3.06 3.82
N GLN A 58 14.45 3.84 4.80
CA GLN A 58 15.11 5.08 5.21
C GLN A 58 16.55 4.84 5.68
N GLU A 59 16.79 3.78 6.45
CA GLU A 59 18.12 3.34 6.89
C GLU A 59 19.05 2.94 5.73
N LEU A 60 18.47 2.50 4.61
CA LEU A 60 19.19 2.20 3.37
C LEU A 60 19.41 3.45 2.49
N GLY A 61 19.07 4.65 2.95
CA GLY A 61 19.22 5.91 2.20
C GLY A 61 17.92 6.47 1.62
N GLY A 62 16.79 5.80 1.86
CA GLY A 62 15.46 6.26 1.50
C GLY A 62 15.31 6.64 0.03
N TRP A 63 14.69 7.79 -0.25
CA TRP A 63 14.48 8.27 -1.62
C TRP A 63 15.77 8.63 -2.38
N ALA A 64 16.91 8.77 -1.69
CA ALA A 64 18.21 8.97 -2.35
C ALA A 64 18.85 7.65 -2.80
N ASN A 65 18.35 6.50 -2.34
CA ASN A 65 18.84 5.19 -2.79
C ASN A 65 18.28 4.88 -4.19
N PRO A 66 19.12 4.55 -5.19
CA PRO A 66 18.65 4.23 -6.54
C PRO A 66 17.69 3.03 -6.60
N MET A 67 17.74 2.11 -5.62
CA MET A 67 16.85 0.95 -5.55
C MET A 67 15.42 1.30 -5.10
N ILE A 68 15.17 2.52 -4.61
CA ILE A 68 13.87 2.90 -4.05
C ILE A 68 12.74 2.82 -5.08
N ALA A 69 13.06 3.11 -6.35
CA ALA A 69 12.12 3.03 -7.44
C ALA A 69 11.62 1.59 -7.62
N ASP A 70 12.53 0.62 -7.61
CA ASP A 70 12.19 -0.80 -7.75
C ASP A 70 11.37 -1.30 -6.57
N TRP A 71 11.76 -0.95 -5.34
CA TRP A 71 10.99 -1.33 -4.14
C TRP A 71 9.59 -0.73 -4.13
N PHE A 72 9.45 0.53 -4.57
CA PHE A 72 8.15 1.17 -4.69
C PHE A 72 7.29 0.52 -5.79
N VAL A 73 7.89 0.15 -6.93
CA VAL A 73 7.20 -0.58 -8.00
C VAL A 73 6.71 -1.95 -7.52
N ASP A 74 7.52 -2.68 -6.75
CA ASP A 74 7.10 -3.95 -6.17
C ASP A 74 5.95 -3.80 -5.19
N PHE A 75 6.01 -2.78 -4.32
CA PHE A 75 4.90 -2.42 -3.45
C PHE A 75 3.62 -2.09 -4.25
N ALA A 76 3.73 -1.29 -5.31
CA ALA A 76 2.62 -0.94 -6.18
C ALA A 76 2.01 -2.18 -6.85
N ARG A 77 2.84 -3.09 -7.39
CA ARG A 77 2.39 -4.36 -8.00
C ARG A 77 1.60 -5.21 -7.00
N ILE A 78 2.07 -5.31 -5.75
CA ILE A 78 1.37 -6.04 -4.69
C ILE A 78 0.03 -5.37 -4.37
N ALA A 79 -0.01 -4.05 -4.28
CA ALA A 79 -1.26 -3.32 -4.05
C ALA A 79 -2.26 -3.55 -5.19
N PHE A 80 -1.85 -3.39 -6.45
CA PHE A 80 -2.73 -3.66 -7.60
C PHE A 80 -3.21 -5.10 -7.65
N LYS A 81 -2.34 -6.07 -7.35
CA LYS A 81 -2.71 -7.49 -7.33
C LYS A 81 -3.77 -7.83 -6.28
N ASN A 82 -3.74 -7.17 -5.12
CA ASN A 82 -4.61 -7.50 -4.00
C ASN A 82 -5.89 -6.66 -3.92
N PHE A 83 -5.88 -5.45 -4.51
CA PHE A 83 -6.97 -4.49 -4.35
C PHE A 83 -7.47 -3.90 -5.67
N GLY A 84 -6.81 -4.15 -6.80
CA GLY A 84 -7.13 -3.53 -8.09
C GLY A 84 -8.28 -4.19 -8.85
N ASP A 85 -8.89 -5.22 -8.29
CA ASP A 85 -10.07 -5.89 -8.84
C ASP A 85 -11.36 -5.08 -8.67
N ARG A 86 -11.34 -4.00 -7.88
CA ARG A 86 -12.51 -3.22 -7.46
C ARG A 86 -12.22 -1.74 -7.21
#